data_AF-A0A9W9EH45-F1
#
_entry.id   AF-A0A9W9EH45-F1
#
_cell.length_a   1.000
_cell.length_b   1.000
_cell.length_c   1.000
_cell.angle_alpha   90.00
_cell.angle_beta   90.00
_cell.angle_gamma   90.00
#
_symmetry.space_group_name_H-M   'P 1'
#
loop_
_entity.id
_entity.type
_entity.pdbx_description
1 polymer ?
#
loop_
_entity_poly.entity_id
_entity_poly.type
_entity_poly.pdbx_seq_one_letter_code
_entity_poly.pdbx_strand_id
1 'polypeptide(L)'
;MDSTAPPANSASSFLDLGITLALNNWPALTLAVQSSWGGPTSADKRDWLCGAISDMLAERPETDAEDLEDVLVQVMNDEFDVVVDDESAAPVAAQIMDIKSQTARGDFGPVREMWDAWQQRKSQQKSAAAGLFKKVEAHDEDQETDDEEDSDGADAGDVEMGDAPALVRAPREKVEPEIDDDGFTKVVGKKKR
;
A
#
# COMPACT_ATOMS: atom_id res chain seq x y z
N MET A 1 21.87 -21.14 -22.60
CA MET A 1 20.50 -20.86 -23.09
C MET A 1 19.97 -19.77 -22.19
N ASP A 2 20.60 -18.60 -22.20
CA ASP A 2 20.26 -17.43 -23.04
C ASP A 2 18.78 -17.05 -22.91
N SER A 3 18.49 -16.09 -22.04
CA SER A 3 17.29 -15.24 -22.04
C SER A 3 17.48 -14.13 -21.01
N THR A 4 18.39 -13.21 -21.31
CA THR A 4 18.31 -11.84 -20.76
C THR A 4 18.67 -10.91 -21.91
N ALA A 5 17.79 -10.91 -22.90
CA ALA A 5 17.77 -9.83 -23.87
C ALA A 5 17.42 -8.53 -23.11
N PRO A 6 18.05 -7.38 -23.44
CA PRO A 6 17.58 -6.09 -22.95
C PRO A 6 16.09 -5.94 -23.33
N PRO A 7 15.26 -5.28 -22.50
CA PRO A 7 13.89 -4.99 -22.92
C PRO A 7 14.00 -4.23 -24.23
N ALA A 8 13.33 -4.76 -25.27
CA ALA A 8 13.28 -4.09 -26.54
C ALA A 8 12.83 -2.64 -26.29
N ASN A 9 13.61 -1.67 -26.77
CA ASN A 9 13.26 -0.24 -26.80
C ASN A 9 12.09 -0.02 -27.77
N SER A 10 10.99 -0.72 -27.56
CA SER A 10 9.79 -0.74 -28.37
C SER A 10 8.73 0.06 -27.64
N ALA A 11 7.92 0.81 -28.36
CA ALA A 11 6.80 1.57 -27.80
C ALA A 11 5.94 0.71 -26.86
N SER A 12 5.70 -0.56 -27.21
CA SER A 12 4.91 -1.50 -26.38
C SER A 12 5.46 -1.69 -24.96
N SER A 13 6.79 -1.84 -24.78
CA SER A 13 7.35 -2.08 -23.44
C SER A 13 7.22 -0.86 -22.53
N PHE A 14 7.29 0.34 -23.10
CA PHE A 14 7.01 1.58 -22.36
C PHE A 14 5.53 1.75 -22.04
N LEU A 15 4.64 1.33 -22.95
CA LEU A 15 3.21 1.31 -22.68
C LEU A 15 2.88 0.35 -21.53
N ASP A 16 3.39 -0.88 -21.58
CA ASP A 16 3.18 -1.90 -20.53
C ASP A 16 3.69 -1.39 -19.17
N LEU A 17 4.85 -0.73 -19.16
CA LEU A 17 5.41 -0.11 -17.97
C LEU A 17 4.49 0.97 -17.41
N GLY A 18 4.00 1.86 -18.28
CA GLY A 18 3.12 2.96 -17.88
C GLY A 18 1.76 2.46 -17.36
N ILE A 19 1.17 1.44 -18.00
CA ILE A 19 -0.05 0.77 -17.51
C ILE A 19 0.20 0.19 -16.12
N THR A 20 1.32 -0.54 -15.95
CA THR A 20 1.68 -1.14 -14.67
C THR A 20 1.82 -0.08 -13.58
N LEU A 21 2.45 1.06 -13.88
CA LEU A 21 2.62 2.16 -12.93
C LEU A 21 1.29 2.82 -12.57
N ALA A 22 0.42 3.06 -13.55
CA ALA A 22 -0.92 3.63 -13.31
C ALA A 22 -1.75 2.71 -12.40
N LEU A 23 -1.77 1.40 -12.69
CA LEU A 23 -2.46 0.40 -11.87
C LEU A 23 -1.87 0.28 -10.45
N ASN A 24 -0.54 0.36 -10.31
CA ASN A 24 0.10 0.37 -8.98
C ASN A 24 -0.16 1.66 -8.19
N ASN A 25 -0.48 2.77 -8.86
CA ASN A 25 -0.81 4.02 -8.20
C ASN A 25 -2.31 4.13 -7.86
N TRP A 26 -3.14 3.25 -8.42
CA TRP A 26 -4.56 3.20 -8.11
C TRP A 26 -4.80 2.61 -6.70
N PRO A 27 -5.35 3.40 -5.75
CA PRO A 27 -5.47 2.96 -4.36
C PRO A 27 -6.42 1.78 -4.18
N ALA A 28 -7.55 1.74 -4.91
CA ALA A 28 -8.54 0.68 -4.79
C ALA A 28 -7.94 -0.69 -5.14
N LEU A 29 -7.24 -0.78 -6.27
CA LEU A 29 -6.56 -2.00 -6.71
C LEU A 29 -5.41 -2.38 -5.78
N THR A 30 -4.62 -1.40 -5.34
CA THR A 30 -3.50 -1.65 -4.42
C THR A 30 -3.98 -2.21 -3.08
N LEU A 31 -5.06 -1.66 -2.53
CA LEU A 31 -5.67 -2.13 -1.29
C LEU A 31 -6.26 -3.52 -1.46
N ALA A 32 -6.92 -3.79 -2.59
CA ALA A 32 -7.47 -5.11 -2.91
C ALA A 32 -6.39 -6.19 -2.98
N VAL A 33 -5.24 -5.88 -3.59
CA VAL A 33 -4.10 -6.80 -3.66
C VAL A 33 -3.50 -7.03 -2.26
N GLN A 34 -3.27 -5.97 -1.49
CA GLN A 34 -2.71 -6.05 -0.13
C GLN A 34 -3.62 -6.82 0.84
N SER A 35 -4.94 -6.69 0.66
CA SER A 35 -5.95 -7.37 1.47
C SER A 35 -6.31 -8.76 0.95
N SER A 36 -5.68 -9.20 -0.16
CA SER A 36 -5.96 -10.47 -0.84
C SER A 36 -7.44 -10.68 -1.21
N TRP A 37 -8.16 -9.61 -1.56
CA TRP A 37 -9.57 -9.70 -1.97
C TRP A 37 -9.75 -10.50 -3.26
N GLY A 38 -8.75 -10.48 -4.16
CA GLY A 38 -8.68 -11.36 -5.33
C GLY A 38 -8.11 -12.76 -5.07
N GLY A 39 -7.99 -13.18 -3.80
CA GLY A 39 -7.40 -14.45 -3.41
C GLY A 39 -5.86 -14.44 -3.33
N PRO A 40 -5.22 -15.61 -3.18
CA PRO A 40 -3.76 -15.71 -2.99
C PRO A 40 -2.95 -15.28 -4.22
N THR A 41 -3.58 -15.25 -5.41
CA THR A 41 -2.98 -14.82 -6.67
C THR A 41 -3.36 -13.38 -7.04
N SER A 42 -3.82 -12.57 -6.08
CA SER A 42 -4.25 -11.18 -6.34
C SER A 42 -3.16 -10.33 -7.01
N ALA A 43 -1.89 -10.55 -6.64
CA ALA A 43 -0.75 -9.90 -7.27
C ALA A 43 -0.59 -10.32 -8.74
N ASP A 44 -0.73 -11.62 -9.04
CA ASP A 44 -0.63 -12.14 -10.40
C ASP A 44 -1.78 -11.63 -11.28
N LYS A 45 -2.98 -11.49 -10.71
CA LYS A 45 -4.15 -10.91 -11.41
C LYS A 45 -3.91 -9.45 -11.82
N ARG A 46 -3.24 -8.67 -10.97
CA ARG A 46 -2.87 -7.29 -11.32
C ARG A 46 -1.90 -7.27 -12.50
N ASP A 47 -0.90 -8.15 -12.50
CA ASP A 47 0.08 -8.22 -13.59
C ASP A 47 -0.56 -8.76 -14.89
N TRP A 48 -1.52 -9.69 -14.77
CA TRP A 48 -2.37 -10.12 -15.89
C TRP A 48 -3.19 -8.96 -16.47
N LEU A 49 -3.79 -8.12 -15.63
CA LEU A 49 -4.57 -6.96 -16.06
C LEU A 49 -3.71 -5.98 -16.88
N CYS A 50 -2.45 -5.77 -16.53
CA CYS A 50 -1.53 -4.94 -17.33
C CYS A 50 -1.43 -5.45 -18.78
N GLY A 51 -1.24 -6.76 -18.96
CA GLY A 51 -1.15 -7.39 -20.27
C GLY A 51 -2.48 -7.33 -21.02
N ALA A 52 -3.59 -7.62 -20.34
CA ALA A 52 -4.93 -7.59 -20.92
C ALA A 52 -5.30 -6.19 -21.46
N ILE A 53 -4.95 -5.13 -20.74
CA ILE A 53 -5.16 -3.74 -21.19
C ILE A 53 -4.26 -3.44 -22.40
N SER A 54 -3.00 -3.85 -22.38
CA SER A 54 -2.07 -3.63 -23.50
C SER A 54 -2.57 -4.31 -24.78
N ASP A 55 -2.99 -5.57 -24.68
CA ASP A 55 -3.55 -6.35 -25.79
C ASP A 55 -4.85 -5.71 -26.30
N MET A 56 -5.75 -5.29 -25.41
CA MET A 56 -7.00 -4.60 -25.78
C MET A 56 -6.74 -3.32 -26.57
N LEU A 57 -5.79 -2.49 -26.11
CA LEU A 57 -5.43 -1.24 -26.78
C LEU A 57 -4.74 -1.46 -28.13
N ALA A 58 -4.08 -2.60 -28.32
CA ALA A 58 -3.46 -3.01 -29.57
C ALA A 58 -4.49 -3.57 -30.58
N GLU A 59 -5.46 -4.36 -30.10
CA GLU A 59 -6.52 -4.95 -30.93
C GLU A 59 -7.60 -3.94 -31.33
N ARG A 60 -7.92 -3.00 -30.43
CA ARG A 60 -9.00 -2.01 -30.58
C ARG A 60 -8.46 -0.60 -30.43
N PRO A 61 -7.83 -0.02 -31.46
CA PRO A 61 -7.24 1.31 -31.39
C PRO A 61 -8.27 2.43 -31.14
N GLU A 62 -9.55 2.18 -31.43
CA GLU A 62 -10.71 3.04 -31.18
C GLU A 62 -11.15 3.13 -29.73
N THR A 63 -10.66 2.21 -28.87
CA THR A 63 -10.96 2.20 -27.43
C THR A 63 -10.64 3.57 -26.85
N ASP A 64 -11.64 4.18 -26.21
CA ASP A 64 -11.47 5.45 -25.51
C ASP A 64 -11.28 5.26 -23.99
N ALA A 65 -11.26 6.37 -23.26
CA ALA A 65 -11.06 6.32 -21.81
C ALA A 65 -12.30 5.78 -21.06
N GLU A 66 -13.51 5.96 -21.60
CA GLU A 66 -14.75 5.48 -21.00
C GLU A 66 -14.83 3.95 -21.16
N ASP A 67 -14.49 3.42 -22.35
CA ASP A 67 -14.38 1.98 -22.59
C ASP A 67 -13.37 1.31 -21.63
N LEU A 68 -12.21 1.95 -21.42
CA LEU A 68 -11.18 1.43 -20.52
C LEU A 68 -11.62 1.51 -19.04
N GLU A 69 -12.34 2.57 -18.66
CA GLU A 69 -12.92 2.69 -17.32
C GLU A 69 -13.89 1.55 -17.02
N ASP A 70 -14.82 1.26 -17.93
CA ASP A 70 -15.79 0.17 -17.79
C ASP A 70 -15.08 -1.17 -17.58
N VAL A 71 -14.01 -1.43 -18.33
CA VAL A 71 -13.17 -2.64 -18.17
C VAL A 71 -12.49 -2.68 -16.81
N LEU A 72 -11.93 -1.55 -16.34
CA LEU A 72 -11.29 -1.48 -15.01
C LEU A 72 -12.29 -1.75 -13.88
N VAL A 73 -13.49 -1.16 -13.95
CA VAL A 73 -14.56 -1.37 -12.95
C VAL A 73 -15.04 -2.82 -12.99
N GLN A 74 -15.26 -3.38 -14.18
CA GLN A 74 -15.67 -4.77 -14.33
C GLN A 74 -14.64 -5.73 -13.74
N VAL A 75 -13.34 -5.54 -14.04
CA VAL A 75 -12.27 -6.39 -13.50
C VAL A 75 -12.19 -6.26 -11.97
N MET A 76 -12.34 -5.07 -11.42
CA MET A 76 -12.37 -4.90 -9.96
C MET A 76 -13.52 -5.67 -9.31
N ASN A 77 -14.68 -5.75 -9.97
CA ASN A 77 -15.81 -6.52 -9.49
C ASN A 77 -15.58 -8.03 -9.62
N ASP A 78 -15.23 -8.50 -10.83
CA ASP A 78 -15.15 -9.93 -11.14
C ASP A 78 -13.92 -10.60 -10.50
N GLU A 79 -12.76 -9.94 -10.55
CA GLU A 79 -11.49 -10.54 -10.14
C GLU A 79 -11.09 -10.25 -8.69
N PHE A 80 -11.55 -9.13 -8.14
CA PHE A 80 -11.18 -8.67 -6.81
C PHE A 80 -12.36 -8.53 -5.84
N ASP A 81 -13.60 -8.78 -6.26
CA ASP A 81 -14.82 -8.62 -5.45
C ASP A 81 -14.95 -7.20 -4.84
N VAL A 82 -14.49 -6.19 -5.60
CA VAL A 82 -14.53 -4.78 -5.22
C VAL A 82 -15.52 -4.02 -6.09
N VAL A 83 -16.44 -3.32 -5.44
CA VAL A 83 -17.28 -2.32 -6.10
C VAL A 83 -16.59 -0.97 -5.98
N VAL A 84 -16.18 -0.41 -7.13
CA VAL A 84 -15.58 0.92 -7.23
C VAL A 84 -16.68 1.94 -7.52
N ASP A 85 -17.01 2.80 -6.55
CA ASP A 85 -18.05 3.85 -6.64
C ASP A 85 -17.50 5.23 -6.24
N ASP A 86 -16.17 5.37 -6.25
CA ASP A 86 -15.46 6.60 -5.86
C ASP A 86 -14.94 7.40 -7.06
N GLU A 87 -15.43 7.08 -8.27
CA GLU A 87 -15.02 7.68 -9.55
C GLU A 87 -13.50 7.61 -9.80
N SER A 88 -12.77 6.72 -9.11
CA SER A 88 -11.31 6.63 -9.22
C SER A 88 -10.84 5.88 -10.47
N ALA A 89 -11.73 5.12 -11.12
CA ALA A 89 -11.43 4.40 -12.36
C ALA A 89 -11.24 5.35 -13.55
N ALA A 90 -12.13 6.34 -13.74
CA ALA A 90 -12.04 7.36 -14.79
C ALA A 90 -10.66 8.05 -14.91
N PRO A 91 -10.08 8.65 -13.85
CA PRO A 91 -8.78 9.31 -13.96
C PRO A 91 -7.62 8.34 -14.23
N VAL A 92 -7.73 7.08 -13.77
CA VAL A 92 -6.72 6.04 -14.06
C VAL A 92 -6.79 5.63 -15.54
N ALA A 93 -7.99 5.44 -16.07
CA ALA A 93 -8.20 5.15 -17.49
C ALA A 93 -7.68 6.30 -18.38
N ALA A 94 -8.02 7.54 -18.05
CA ALA A 94 -7.52 8.72 -18.75
C ALA A 94 -5.99 8.81 -18.73
N GLN A 95 -5.36 8.50 -17.59
CA GLN A 95 -3.90 8.47 -17.47
C GLN A 95 -3.26 7.41 -18.37
N ILE A 96 -3.83 6.21 -18.44
CA ILE A 96 -3.35 5.14 -19.34
C ILE A 96 -3.46 5.57 -20.80
N MET A 97 -4.57 6.20 -21.18
CA MET A 97 -4.78 6.71 -22.54
C MET A 97 -3.80 7.83 -22.93
N ASP A 98 -3.45 8.70 -21.98
CA ASP A 98 -2.43 9.72 -22.21
C ASP A 98 -1.04 9.09 -22.42
N ILE A 99 -0.68 8.11 -21.59
CA ILE A 99 0.56 7.31 -21.76
C ILE A 99 0.60 6.64 -23.13
N LYS A 100 -0.50 6.05 -23.60
CA LYS A 100 -0.62 5.48 -24.94
C LYS A 100 -0.35 6.52 -26.03
N SER A 101 -0.95 7.70 -25.93
CA SER A 101 -0.74 8.80 -26.88
C SER A 101 0.72 9.28 -26.90
N GLN A 102 1.35 9.44 -25.74
CA GLN A 102 2.76 9.87 -25.63
C GLN A 102 3.71 8.83 -26.21
N THR A 103 3.48 7.55 -25.88
CA THR A 103 4.27 6.42 -26.39
C THR A 103 4.13 6.30 -27.91
N ALA A 104 2.94 6.54 -28.46
CA ALA A 104 2.71 6.58 -29.91
C ALA A 104 3.46 7.74 -30.60
N ARG A 105 3.70 8.85 -29.89
CA ARG A 105 4.51 9.99 -30.37
C ARG A 105 6.02 9.78 -30.20
N GLY A 106 6.44 8.71 -29.51
CA GLY A 106 7.83 8.46 -29.15
C GLY A 106 8.34 9.33 -28.00
N ASP A 107 7.44 9.95 -27.24
CA ASP A 107 7.80 10.66 -26.01
C ASP A 107 7.71 9.70 -24.83
N PHE A 108 8.87 9.41 -24.24
CA PHE A 108 9.01 8.51 -23.10
C PHE A 108 9.38 9.25 -21.81
N GLY A 109 9.41 10.59 -21.83
CA GLY A 109 9.77 11.40 -20.67
C GLY A 109 8.85 11.14 -19.48
N PRO A 110 7.52 11.30 -19.62
CA PRO A 110 6.61 11.19 -18.49
C PRO A 110 6.52 9.78 -17.89
N VAL A 111 6.63 8.73 -18.73
CA VAL A 111 6.70 7.33 -18.26
C VAL A 111 7.95 7.08 -17.43
N ARG A 112 9.10 7.65 -17.84
CA ARG A 112 10.35 7.55 -17.07
C ARG A 112 10.28 8.28 -15.74
N GLU A 113 9.71 9.48 -15.72
CA GLU A 113 9.51 10.24 -14.47
C GLU A 113 8.60 9.48 -13.49
N MET A 114 7.52 8.87 -14.00
CA MET A 114 6.63 8.05 -13.20
C MET A 114 7.33 6.81 -12.65
N TRP A 115 8.20 6.18 -13.45
CA TRP A 115 9.03 5.05 -13.01
C TRP A 115 10.01 5.47 -11.91
N ASP A 116 10.71 6.58 -12.08
CA ASP A 116 11.68 7.08 -11.10
C ASP A 116 10.98 7.44 -9.77
N ALA A 117 9.81 8.08 -9.82
CA ALA A 117 9.00 8.37 -8.65
C ALA A 117 8.55 7.08 -7.93
N TRP A 118 8.14 6.05 -8.67
CA TRP A 118 7.76 4.76 -8.10
C TRP A 118 8.95 4.06 -7.42
N GLN A 119 10.13 4.08 -8.04
CA GLN A 119 11.35 3.51 -7.44
C GLN A 119 11.77 4.23 -6.16
N GLN A 120 11.65 5.56 -6.12
CA GLN A 120 11.92 6.35 -4.93
C GLN A 120 10.93 6.01 -3.80
N ARG A 121 9.63 5.90 -4.09
CA ARG A 121 8.63 5.49 -3.09
C ARG A 121 8.91 4.09 -2.55
N LYS A 122 9.28 3.16 -3.42
CA LYS A 122 9.62 1.78 -3.02
C LYS A 122 10.87 1.72 -2.15
N SER A 123 11.89 2.53 -2.45
CA SER A 123 13.11 2.60 -1.63
C SER A 123 12.84 3.22 -0.25
N GLN A 124 12.01 4.27 -0.20
CA GLN A 124 11.57 4.91 1.04
C GLN A 124 10.73 3.97 1.91
N GLN A 125 9.81 3.20 1.32
CA GLN A 125 9.06 2.19 2.07
C GLN A 125 9.97 1.09 2.64
N LYS A 126 10.99 0.69 1.89
CA LYS A 126 11.98 -0.30 2.36
C LYS A 126 12.87 0.25 3.47
N SER A 127 13.29 1.51 3.41
CA SER A 127 14.08 2.14 4.47
C SER A 127 13.26 2.43 5.72
N ALA A 128 12.00 2.86 5.58
CA ALA A 128 11.07 3.03 6.69
C ALA A 128 10.75 1.69 7.39
N ALA A 129 10.55 0.61 6.63
CA ALA A 129 10.41 -0.73 7.19
C ALA A 129 11.69 -1.18 7.91
N ALA A 130 12.86 -0.95 7.33
CA ALA A 130 14.15 -1.28 7.98
C ALA A 130 14.41 -0.47 9.26
N GLY A 131 13.97 0.80 9.32
CA GLY A 131 14.05 1.64 10.52
C GLY A 131 13.13 1.15 11.65
N LEU A 132 11.99 0.55 11.32
CA LEU A 132 11.06 -0.08 12.28
C LEU A 132 11.57 -1.42 12.83
N PHE A 133 12.45 -2.11 12.08
CA PHE A 133 13.13 -3.34 12.51
C PHE A 133 14.51 -3.08 13.16
N LYS A 134 14.80 -1.87 13.65
CA LYS A 134 15.94 -1.66 14.55
C LYS A 134 15.67 -2.40 15.86
N LYS A 135 16.09 -3.67 15.85
CA LYS A 135 16.18 -4.59 16.98
C LYS A 135 16.67 -3.81 18.20
N VAL A 136 15.80 -3.64 19.20
CA VAL A 136 16.23 -3.34 20.56
C VAL A 136 16.93 -4.60 21.04
N GLU A 137 18.20 -4.78 20.67
CA GLU A 137 19.09 -5.56 21.52
C GLU A 137 19.23 -4.74 22.80
N ALA A 138 18.63 -5.26 23.87
CA ALA A 138 18.97 -4.84 25.21
C ALA A 138 20.45 -5.20 25.42
N HIS A 139 21.32 -4.28 25.02
CA HIS A 139 22.63 -4.14 25.62
C HIS A 139 22.58 -2.83 26.41
N ASP A 140 22.49 -3.01 27.73
CA ASP A 140 22.77 -1.98 28.72
C ASP A 140 24.15 -1.37 28.46
N GLU A 141 24.36 -0.13 28.89
CA GLU A 141 25.63 0.61 28.93
C GLU A 141 25.97 1.47 27.69
N ASP A 142 25.61 2.75 27.84
CA ASP A 142 26.36 3.96 27.46
C ASP A 142 26.84 4.13 26.01
N GLN A 143 26.16 5.03 25.29
CA GLN A 143 26.87 5.94 24.40
C GLN A 143 26.07 7.24 24.18
N GLU A 144 26.58 8.28 24.82
CA GLU A 144 26.28 9.69 24.62
C GLU A 144 26.40 10.06 23.14
N THR A 145 25.36 10.68 22.59
CA THR A 145 25.49 11.56 21.41
C THR A 145 24.62 12.79 21.64
N ASP A 146 25.28 13.75 22.28
CA ASP A 146 25.15 15.19 22.15
C ASP A 146 24.39 15.63 20.89
N ASP A 147 23.21 16.24 21.07
CA ASP A 147 22.57 17.06 20.05
C ASP A 147 22.20 18.39 20.72
N GLU A 148 23.04 19.38 20.44
CA GLU A 148 22.90 20.76 20.89
C GLU A 148 21.69 21.42 20.16
N GLU A 149 20.55 21.52 20.83
CA GLU A 149 19.47 22.43 20.41
C GLU A 149 19.50 23.71 21.24
N ASP A 150 20.03 24.77 20.63
CA ASP A 150 19.89 26.16 21.05
C ASP A 150 18.74 26.85 20.32
N SER A 151 18.09 27.75 21.05
CA SER A 151 17.18 28.84 20.64
C SER A 151 15.66 28.62 20.67
N ASP A 152 15.13 28.91 21.87
CA ASP A 152 14.15 29.95 22.20
C ASP A 152 12.71 29.95 21.62
N GLY A 153 11.75 30.05 22.55
CA GLY A 153 10.49 30.75 22.28
C GLY A 153 9.31 30.36 23.16
N ALA A 154 9.31 30.83 24.41
CA ALA A 154 8.22 30.69 25.37
C ALA A 154 6.86 31.21 24.87
N ASP A 155 5.78 30.46 25.11
CA ASP A 155 4.51 31.04 25.57
C ASP A 155 3.81 30.06 26.53
N ALA A 156 3.62 30.55 27.75
CA ALA A 156 3.02 29.84 28.86
C ALA A 156 1.51 30.12 28.86
N GLY A 157 0.72 29.11 28.51
CA GLY A 157 -0.74 29.10 28.67
C GLY A 157 -1.16 28.09 29.74
N ASP A 158 -0.96 28.49 30.99
CA ASP A 158 -1.43 27.86 32.22
C ASP A 158 -2.96 27.57 32.17
N VAL A 159 -3.34 26.29 32.30
CA VAL A 159 -4.72 25.89 32.66
C VAL A 159 -4.68 24.96 33.87
N GLU A 160 -4.91 25.59 35.01
CA GLU A 160 -5.06 25.01 36.33
C GLU A 160 -6.39 24.23 36.47
N MET A 161 -6.29 23.09 37.16
CA MET A 161 -7.31 22.41 37.99
C MET A 161 -8.24 21.33 37.43
N GLY A 162 -8.10 20.15 38.04
CA GLY A 162 -9.12 19.12 38.14
C GLY A 162 -8.64 17.87 38.85
N ASP A 163 -8.43 17.96 40.17
CA ASP A 163 -8.05 16.91 41.12
C ASP A 163 -8.74 15.55 40.84
N ALA A 164 -7.97 14.55 40.40
CA ALA A 164 -8.44 13.19 40.16
C ALA A 164 -7.90 12.25 41.27
N PRO A 165 -8.75 11.54 42.02
CA PRO A 165 -8.32 10.77 43.17
C PRO A 165 -7.39 9.61 42.78
N ALA A 166 -6.33 9.44 43.58
CA ALA A 166 -5.28 8.44 43.39
C ALA A 166 -5.84 7.01 43.31
N LEU A 167 -5.57 6.32 42.20
CA LEU A 167 -5.83 4.88 42.04
C LEU A 167 -4.90 4.11 42.98
N VAL A 168 -5.40 3.75 44.16
CA VAL A 168 -4.78 2.79 45.05
C VAL A 168 -4.53 1.49 44.28
N ARG A 169 -3.25 1.21 44.00
CA ARG A 169 -2.78 -0.09 43.50
C ARG A 169 -2.99 -1.14 44.60
N ALA A 170 -4.11 -1.84 44.55
CA ALA A 170 -4.24 -3.11 45.24
C ALA A 170 -3.40 -4.17 44.49
N PRO A 171 -2.54 -4.95 45.17
CA PRO A 171 -1.85 -6.08 44.55
C PRO A 171 -2.90 -7.09 44.07
N ARG A 172 -3.10 -7.21 42.75
CA ARG A 172 -3.91 -8.29 42.17
C ARG A 172 -3.03 -9.52 42.10
N GLU A 173 -3.20 -10.40 43.08
CA GLU A 173 -2.68 -11.77 43.07
C GLU A 173 -3.11 -12.44 41.76
N LYS A 174 -2.15 -12.91 40.97
CA LYS A 174 -2.41 -13.57 39.68
C LYS A 174 -3.06 -14.91 39.98
N VAL A 175 -4.37 -15.00 39.84
CA VAL A 175 -5.08 -16.28 39.86
C VAL A 175 -4.65 -17.05 38.61
N GLU A 176 -3.96 -18.17 38.81
CA GLU A 176 -3.56 -19.06 37.73
C GLU A 176 -4.82 -19.62 37.01
N PRO A 177 -4.81 -19.72 35.68
CA PRO A 177 -5.95 -20.25 34.95
C PRO A 177 -6.08 -21.76 35.23
N GLU A 178 -7.20 -22.17 35.84
CA GLU A 178 -7.57 -23.58 35.95
C GLU A 178 -7.77 -24.16 34.54
N ILE A 179 -6.97 -25.17 34.22
CA ILE A 179 -7.02 -25.96 32.98
C ILE A 179 -7.88 -27.18 33.29
N ASP A 180 -8.93 -27.40 32.50
CA ASP A 180 -9.79 -28.60 32.62
C ASP A 180 -9.02 -29.87 32.21
N ASP A 181 -9.52 -31.06 32.55
CA ASP A 181 -8.88 -32.36 32.24
C ASP A 181 -8.73 -32.64 30.72
N ASP A 182 -9.24 -31.75 29.86
CA ASP A 182 -9.16 -31.79 28.38
C ASP A 182 -8.30 -30.65 27.79
N GLY A 183 -7.53 -29.92 28.62
CA GLY A 183 -6.52 -28.96 28.16
C GLY A 183 -7.03 -27.61 27.63
N PHE A 184 -8.32 -27.29 27.82
CA PHE A 184 -8.91 -26.02 27.38
C PHE A 184 -9.20 -25.06 28.57
N THR A 185 -8.92 -23.77 28.38
CA THR A 185 -9.18 -22.70 29.35
C THR A 185 -10.68 -22.35 29.40
N LYS A 186 -11.30 -22.47 30.58
CA LYS A 186 -12.74 -22.26 30.79
C LYS A 186 -13.13 -20.78 30.72
N VAL A 187 -14.02 -20.41 29.80
CA VAL A 187 -14.56 -19.04 29.73
C VAL A 187 -15.61 -18.79 30.81
N VAL A 188 -15.29 -17.98 31.82
CA VAL A 188 -16.23 -17.56 32.85
C VAL A 188 -17.11 -16.40 32.35
N GLY A 189 -18.37 -16.70 32.01
CA GLY A 189 -19.35 -15.70 31.58
C GLY A 189 -19.77 -14.77 32.73
N LYS A 190 -19.57 -13.46 32.57
CA LYS A 190 -19.92 -12.44 33.58
C LYS A 190 -21.42 -12.10 33.50
N LYS A 191 -22.21 -12.50 34.49
CA LYS A 191 -23.65 -12.18 34.59
C LYS A 191 -23.84 -10.81 35.28
N LYS A 192 -24.55 -9.92 34.59
CA LYS A 192 -24.90 -8.54 34.99
C LYS A 192 -25.92 -8.53 36.14
N ARG A 193 -25.65 -7.78 37.20
CA ARG A 193 -26.63 -7.19 38.10
C ARG A 193 -26.11 -5.84 38.59
#